data_AF-A0A1S9PD21-F1
#
_entry.id   AF-A0A1S9PD21-F1
#
_cell.length_a   1.000
_cell.length_b   1.000
_cell.length_c   1.000
_cell.angle_alpha   90.00
_cell.angle_beta   90.00
_cell.angle_gamma   90.00
#
_symmetry.space_group_name_H-M   'P 1'
#
loop_
_entity.id
_entity.type
_entity.pdbx_description
1 polymer ?
#
loop_
_entity_poly.entity_id
_entity_poly.type
_entity_poly.pdbx_seq_one_letter_code
_entity_poly.pdbx_strand_id
1 'polypeptide(L)'
;MCGNCFTSEIYEFHTYFDFEEFDKILGQKIEQNYLVSIWDSTNQYSYNDLVKSNVPYADNIYKCNACNETWALSTPENARRGYFLPVDEASDLETELAKRDKKTSRGCIAIIIVIVIILIAAIVN
;
A
#
# COMPACT_ATOMS: atom_id res chain seq x y z
N MET A 1 17.86 -3.94 -7.62
CA MET A 1 18.64 -3.47 -6.45
C MET A 1 20.08 -3.04 -6.80
N CYS A 2 20.34 -1.73 -6.83
CA CYS A 2 21.69 -1.17 -6.86
C CYS A 2 22.01 -0.47 -5.51
N GLY A 3 23.29 -0.23 -5.19
CA GLY A 3 23.69 0.39 -3.91
C GLY A 3 23.19 1.83 -3.70
N ASN A 4 22.74 2.51 -4.77
CA ASN A 4 22.15 3.85 -4.68
C ASN A 4 20.63 3.81 -4.40
N CYS A 5 20.02 2.64 -4.53
CA CYS A 5 18.60 2.43 -4.27
C CYS A 5 18.37 2.02 -2.80
N PHE A 6 17.16 1.59 -2.47
CA PHE A 6 16.92 0.78 -1.28
C PHE A 6 17.22 -0.69 -1.59
N THR A 7 17.77 -1.38 -0.61
CA THR A 7 18.09 -2.82 -0.69
C THR A 7 17.17 -3.67 0.17
N SER A 8 16.28 -3.04 0.92
CA SER A 8 15.37 -3.69 1.84
C SER A 8 13.94 -3.27 1.52
N GLU A 9 13.12 -4.27 1.25
CA GLU A 9 11.67 -4.17 1.20
C GLU A 9 11.11 -4.01 2.61
N ILE A 10 10.12 -3.14 2.77
CA ILE A 10 9.38 -2.96 4.01
C ILE A 10 7.92 -3.29 3.73
N TYR A 11 7.50 -4.50 4.06
CA TYR A 11 6.11 -4.95 3.85
C TYR A 11 5.13 -4.33 4.83
N GLU A 12 5.59 -3.99 6.04
CA GLU A 12 4.82 -3.25 7.03
C GLU A 12 5.73 -2.43 7.94
N PHE A 13 5.30 -1.23 8.33
CA PHE A 13 5.92 -0.52 9.44
C PHE A 13 5.26 -0.99 10.75
N HIS A 14 6.03 -1.64 11.64
CA HIS A 14 5.46 -2.19 12.87
C HIS A 14 4.93 -1.09 13.80
N THR A 15 5.59 0.07 13.80
CA THR A 15 5.20 1.26 14.53
C THR A 15 5.28 2.49 13.65
N TYR A 16 4.57 3.55 14.03
CA TYR A 16 4.70 4.84 13.37
C TYR A 16 6.12 5.42 13.52
N PHE A 17 6.81 5.09 14.61
CA PHE A 17 8.20 5.46 14.83
C PHE A 17 9.15 4.84 13.79
N ASP A 18 8.94 3.56 13.42
CA ASP A 18 9.73 2.92 12.36
C ASP A 18 9.56 3.63 11.02
N PHE A 19 8.35 4.11 10.73
CA PHE A 19 8.08 4.92 9.55
C PHE A 19 8.80 6.28 9.61
N GLU A 20 8.75 6.99 10.75
CA GLU A 20 9.45 8.28 10.88
C GLU A 20 10.97 8.14 10.74
N GLU A 21 11.56 7.06 11.23
CA GLU A 21 12.99 6.77 11.02
C GLU A 21 13.30 6.49 9.55
N PHE A 22 12.45 5.69 8.89
CA PHE A 22 12.57 5.43 7.47
C PHE A 22 12.41 6.69 6.61
N ASP A 23 11.41 7.54 6.91
CA ASP A 23 11.10 8.74 6.13
C ASP A 23 12.27 9.73 6.14
N LYS A 24 13.01 9.83 7.25
CA LYS A 24 14.25 10.61 7.32
C LYS A 24 15.31 10.08 6.34
N ILE A 25 15.47 8.76 6.22
CA ILE A 25 16.43 8.13 5.28
C ILE A 25 15.97 8.35 3.84
N LEU A 26 14.67 8.20 3.58
CA LEU A 26 14.07 8.47 2.27
C LEU A 26 14.30 9.92 1.85
N GLY A 27 14.03 10.88 2.74
CA GLY A 27 14.29 12.31 2.55
C GLY A 27 15.75 12.58 2.19
N GLN A 28 16.71 12.01 2.93
CA GLN A 28 18.14 12.14 2.61
C GLN A 28 18.49 11.62 1.22
N LYS A 29 17.93 10.47 0.81
CA LYS A 29 18.17 9.91 -0.53
C LYS A 29 17.57 10.77 -1.65
N ILE A 30 16.44 11.42 -1.39
CA ILE A 30 15.81 12.37 -2.32
C ILE A 30 16.67 13.63 -2.43
N GLU A 31 17.10 14.21 -1.31
CA GLU A 31 17.98 15.39 -1.28
C GLU A 31 19.31 15.13 -2.00
N GLN A 32 19.84 13.91 -1.89
CA GLN A 32 21.04 13.45 -2.59
C GLN A 32 20.81 13.10 -4.07
N ASN A 33 19.58 13.28 -4.58
CA ASN A 33 19.17 12.99 -5.95
C ASN A 33 19.38 11.51 -6.35
N TYR A 34 19.35 10.59 -5.40
CA TYR A 34 19.35 9.14 -5.68
C TYR A 34 17.97 8.65 -6.09
N LEU A 35 16.93 9.26 -5.54
CA LEU A 35 15.52 8.99 -5.83
C LEU A 35 14.83 10.28 -6.25
N VAL A 36 13.88 10.15 -7.18
CA VAL A 36 12.98 11.25 -7.55
C VAL A 36 11.53 10.81 -7.32
N SER A 37 10.74 11.67 -6.69
CA SER A 37 9.29 11.53 -6.67
C SER A 37 8.78 11.69 -8.10
N ILE A 38 8.13 10.67 -8.65
CA ILE A 38 7.55 10.74 -10.01
C ILE A 38 6.07 11.12 -9.98
N TRP A 39 5.56 11.49 -8.80
CA TRP A 39 4.17 11.88 -8.59
C TRP A 39 3.94 13.38 -8.65
N ASP A 40 4.97 14.21 -8.44
CA ASP A 40 4.82 15.66 -8.36
C ASP A 40 5.42 16.39 -9.58
N SER A 41 4.57 17.18 -10.23
CA SER A 41 4.84 18.17 -11.28
C SER A 41 5.24 17.65 -12.68
N THR A 42 4.44 18.04 -13.67
CA THR A 42 4.67 17.94 -15.14
C THR A 42 4.26 16.64 -15.85
N ASN A 43 2.95 16.46 -15.99
CA ASN A 43 2.37 16.08 -17.30
C ASN A 43 2.71 14.70 -17.89
N GLN A 44 2.56 13.62 -17.13
CA GLN A 44 2.44 12.27 -17.72
C GLN A 44 1.29 11.47 -17.10
N TYR A 45 0.06 11.89 -17.42
CA TYR A 45 -1.23 11.25 -17.13
C TYR A 45 -1.40 9.81 -17.66
N SER A 46 -0.33 9.15 -18.16
CA SER A 46 -0.45 7.82 -18.78
C SER A 46 0.28 6.72 -17.98
N TYR A 47 1.45 7.00 -17.42
CA TYR A 47 2.17 6.02 -16.59
C TYR A 47 1.60 5.97 -15.16
N ASN A 48 1.25 7.13 -14.61
CA ASN A 48 0.72 7.23 -13.24
C ASN A 48 -0.65 6.58 -13.08
N ASP A 49 -1.50 6.55 -14.11
CA ASP A 49 -2.84 5.94 -13.99
C ASP A 49 -2.77 4.40 -14.01
N LEU A 50 -1.86 3.81 -14.79
CA LEU A 50 -1.65 2.36 -14.83
C LEU A 50 -0.99 1.86 -13.54
N VAL A 51 0.05 2.54 -13.07
CA VAL A 51 0.71 2.20 -11.80
C VAL A 51 -0.28 2.39 -10.63
N LYS A 52 -1.04 3.48 -10.60
CA LYS A 52 -2.06 3.70 -9.56
C LYS A 52 -3.20 2.69 -9.60
N SER A 53 -3.53 2.15 -10.78
CA SER A 53 -4.51 1.06 -10.87
C SER A 53 -3.99 -0.24 -10.23
N ASN A 54 -2.67 -0.42 -10.20
CA ASN A 54 -2.00 -1.59 -9.65
C ASN A 54 -1.61 -1.43 -8.16
N VAL A 55 -1.35 -0.20 -7.71
CA VAL A 55 -1.06 0.15 -6.30
C VAL A 55 -1.96 1.29 -5.80
N PRO A 56 -3.29 1.11 -5.74
CA PRO A 56 -4.23 2.15 -5.33
C PRO A 56 -4.01 2.76 -3.94
N TYR A 57 -3.22 2.15 -3.07
CA TYR A 57 -2.94 2.66 -1.71
C TYR A 57 -1.52 3.22 -1.53
N ALA A 58 -0.76 3.35 -2.61
CA ALA A 58 0.49 4.09 -2.60
C ALA A 58 0.21 5.60 -2.54
N ASP A 59 0.78 6.28 -1.55
CA ASP A 59 0.76 7.73 -1.42
C ASP A 59 1.78 8.39 -2.35
N ASN A 60 2.88 7.72 -2.65
CA ASN A 60 3.89 8.26 -3.56
C ASN A 60 4.67 7.15 -4.26
N ILE A 61 5.19 7.46 -5.45
CA ILE A 61 6.08 6.58 -6.21
C ILE A 61 7.42 7.28 -6.38
N TYR A 62 8.48 6.56 -6.06
CA TYR A 62 9.85 7.01 -6.18
C TYR A 62 10.58 6.21 -7.24
N LYS A 63 11.30 6.88 -8.13
CA LYS A 63 12.15 6.24 -9.13
C LYS A 63 13.62 6.42 -8.76
N CYS A 64 14.39 5.35 -8.80
CA CYS A 64 15.83 5.44 -8.64
C CYS A 64 16.51 5.96 -9.90
N ASN A 65 17.34 7.00 -9.75
CA ASN A 65 18.07 7.59 -10.87
C ASN A 65 19.18 6.69 -11.41
N ALA A 66 19.67 5.74 -10.62
CA ALA A 66 20.78 4.87 -11.03
C ALA A 66 20.32 3.60 -11.76
N CYS A 67 19.30 2.91 -11.25
CA CYS A 67 18.81 1.63 -11.83
C CYS A 67 17.42 1.73 -12.48
N ASN A 68 16.76 2.88 -12.42
CA ASN A 68 15.39 3.10 -12.90
C ASN A 68 14.29 2.29 -12.19
N GLU A 69 14.63 1.56 -11.13
CA GLU A 69 13.69 0.80 -10.30
C GLU A 69 12.72 1.75 -9.59
N THR A 70 11.44 1.38 -9.56
CA THR A 70 10.36 2.19 -8.98
C THR A 70 9.83 1.57 -7.71
N TRP A 71 9.62 2.41 -6.70
CA TRP A 71 9.23 2.05 -5.35
C TRP A 71 7.94 2.77 -4.99
N ALA A 72 6.97 2.02 -4.48
CA ALA A 72 5.74 2.53 -3.94
C ALA A 72 5.86 2.70 -2.42
N LEU A 73 5.47 3.88 -1.95
CA LEU A 73 5.32 4.19 -0.54
C LEU A 73 3.84 4.26 -0.18
N SER A 74 3.44 3.51 0.84
CA SER A 74 2.17 3.70 1.54
C SER A 74 2.48 4.09 2.98
N THR A 75 1.99 5.24 3.41
CA THR A 75 2.17 5.79 4.75
C THR A 75 1.29 5.04 5.74
N PRO A 76 1.75 4.76 6.96
CA PRO A 76 0.88 4.19 7.99
C PRO A 76 -0.26 5.16 8.31
N GLU A 77 -1.51 4.74 8.05
CA GLU A 77 -2.71 5.53 8.33
C GLU A 77 -3.81 4.65 8.95
N ASN A 78 -4.35 5.08 10.09
CA ASN A 78 -5.42 4.37 10.81
C ASN A 78 -5.06 2.90 11.09
N ALA A 79 -5.79 1.95 10.48
CA ALA A 79 -5.58 0.52 10.62
C ALA A 79 -4.54 -0.05 9.64
N ARG A 80 -3.97 0.76 8.75
CA ARG A 80 -2.94 0.34 7.80
C ARG A 80 -1.57 0.66 8.32
N ARG A 81 -0.71 -0.34 8.30
CA ARG A 81 0.69 -0.24 8.73
C ARG A 81 1.59 0.47 7.71
N GLY A 82 1.10 0.74 6.50
CA GLY A 82 1.93 1.27 5.42
C GLY A 82 2.97 0.26 4.93
N TYR A 83 3.67 0.58 3.85
CA TYR A 83 4.73 -0.25 3.27
C TYR A 83 5.68 0.61 2.42
N PHE A 84 6.87 0.09 2.13
CA PHE A 84 7.77 0.61 1.11
C PHE A 84 8.37 -0.55 0.31
N LEU A 85 7.86 -0.74 -0.90
CA LEU A 85 8.14 -1.90 -1.74
C LEU A 85 8.40 -1.47 -3.18
N PRO A 86 9.13 -2.25 -4.00
CA PRO A 86 9.08 -2.04 -5.42
C PRO A 86 7.64 -2.22 -5.94
N VAL A 87 7.33 -1.53 -7.04
CA VAL A 87 5.93 -1.37 -7.52
C VAL A 87 5.26 -2.71 -7.82
N ASP A 88 6.00 -3.69 -8.32
CA ASP A 88 5.46 -5.00 -8.69
C ASP A 88 5.01 -5.76 -7.42
N GLU A 89 5.87 -5.78 -6.40
CA GLU A 89 5.62 -6.40 -5.10
C GLU A 89 4.52 -5.67 -4.31
N ALA A 90 4.46 -4.34 -4.40
CA ALA A 90 3.38 -3.55 -3.84
C ALA A 90 2.02 -3.92 -4.47
N SER A 91 2.00 -4.15 -5.79
CA SER A 91 0.76 -4.53 -6.49
C SER A 91 0.27 -5.91 -6.07
N ASP A 92 1.20 -6.85 -5.89
CA ASP A 92 0.89 -8.19 -5.38
C ASP A 92 0.33 -8.12 -3.96
N LEU A 93 0.98 -7.36 -3.06
CA LEU A 93 0.52 -7.17 -1.68
C LEU A 93 -0.89 -6.57 -1.64
N GLU A 94 -1.15 -5.49 -2.38
CA GLU A 94 -2.46 -4.84 -2.39
C GLU A 94 -3.55 -5.75 -2.96
N THR A 95 -3.21 -6.54 -3.98
CA THR A 95 -4.11 -7.56 -4.55
C THR A 95 -4.47 -8.62 -3.52
N GLU A 96 -3.50 -9.08 -2.72
CA GLU A 96 -3.72 -10.03 -1.63
C GLU A 96 -4.60 -9.46 -0.51
N LEU A 97 -4.35 -8.21 -0.10
CA LEU A 97 -5.15 -7.52 0.90
C LEU A 97 -6.60 -7.34 0.42
N ALA A 98 -6.81 -6.91 -0.83
CA ALA A 98 -8.14 -6.76 -1.41
C ALA A 98 -8.92 -8.10 -1.47
N LYS A 99 -8.23 -9.21 -1.79
CA LYS A 99 -8.83 -10.56 -1.77
C LYS A 99 -9.25 -10.95 -0.35
N ARG A 100 -8.41 -10.65 0.66
CA ARG A 100 -8.68 -10.93 2.07
C ARG A 100 -9.89 -10.14 2.57
N ASP A 101 -9.96 -8.85 2.27
CA ASP A 101 -11.05 -7.98 2.71
C ASP A 101 -12.39 -8.41 2.11
N LYS A 102 -12.41 -8.77 0.82
CA LYS A 102 -13.61 -9.29 0.14
C LYS A 102 -14.10 -10.61 0.75
N LYS A 103 -13.19 -11.48 1.19
CA LYS A 103 -13.54 -12.75 1.85
C LYS A 103 -14.17 -12.50 3.22
N THR A 104 -13.59 -11.62 4.04
CA THR A 104 -14.08 -11.30 5.38
C THR A 104 -15.47 -10.67 5.34
N SER A 105 -15.72 -9.76 4.39
CA SER A 105 -17.03 -9.10 4.21
C SER A 105 -18.18 -10.10 3.99
N ARG A 106 -17.95 -11.16 3.19
CA ARG A 106 -18.96 -12.20 2.93
C ARG A 106 -19.31 -13.02 4.18
N GLY A 107 -18.33 -13.25 5.06
CA GLY A 107 -18.55 -13.96 6.32
C GLY A 107 -19.48 -13.20 7.26
N CYS A 108 -19.26 -11.88 7.42
CA CYS A 108 -20.12 -11.04 8.26
C CYS A 108 -21.57 -11.01 7.77
N ILE A 109 -21.80 -10.93 6.45
CA ILE A 109 -23.16 -10.92 5.88
C ILE A 109 -23.88 -12.23 6.19
N ALA A 110 -23.21 -13.38 6.07
CA ALA A 110 -23.82 -14.68 6.37
C ALA A 110 -24.26 -14.78 7.84
N ILE A 111 -23.45 -14.28 8.78
CA ILE A 111 -23.79 -14.26 10.21
C ILE A 111 -25.02 -13.37 10.46
N ILE A 112 -25.09 -12.19 9.84
CA ILE A 112 -26.24 -11.29 9.97
C ILE A 112 -27.53 -11.98 9.47
N ILE A 113 -27.48 -12.67 8.33
CA ILE A 113 -28.64 -13.41 7.79
C ILE A 113 -29.12 -14.49 8.79
N VAL A 114 -28.20 -15.25 9.37
CA VAL A 114 -28.54 -16.28 10.37
C VAL A 114 -29.21 -15.66 11.61
N ILE A 115 -28.68 -14.55 12.11
CA ILE A 115 -29.28 -13.83 13.26
C ILE A 115 -30.70 -13.37 12.93
N VAL A 116 -30.92 -12.80 11.74
CA VAL A 116 -32.26 -12.36 11.30
C VAL A 116 -33.24 -13.54 11.23
N ILE A 117 -32.82 -14.69 10.70
CA ILE A 117 -33.66 -15.89 10.64
C ILE A 117 -34.05 -16.37 12.05
N ILE A 118 -33.09 -16.40 12.99
CA ILE A 118 -33.34 -16.80 14.38
C ILE A 118 -34.34 -15.84 15.05
N LEU A 119 -34.17 -14.54 14.85
CA LEU A 119 -35.08 -13.53 15.40
C LEU A 119 -36.51 -13.68 14.85
N ILE A 120 -36.66 -13.92 13.55
CA ILE A 120 -37.97 -14.17 12.94
C ILE A 120 -38.60 -15.45 13.52
N ALA A 121 -37.83 -16.54 13.62
CA ALA A 121 -38.31 -17.79 14.18
C ALA A 121 -38.76 -17.66 15.65
N ALA A 122 -38.09 -16.81 16.44
CA ALA A 122 -38.45 -16.53 17.82
C ALA A 122 -39.69 -15.61 17.98
N ILE A 123 -40.06 -14.84 16.95
CA ILE A 123 -41.27 -13.99 16.97
C ILE A 123 -42.50 -14.79 16.51
N VAL A 124 -42.31 -15.71 15.57
CA VAL A 124 -43.41 -16.52 15.00
C VAL A 124 -43.84 -17.66 15.93
N ASN A 125 -42.98 -18.07 16.86
CA ASN A 125 -43.20 -19.17 17.80
C ASN A 125 -43.50 -18.64 19.20
#